data_AF-A0A0J7I913-F1
#
_entry.id   AF-A0A0J7I913-F1
#
_cell.length_a   1.000
_cell.length_b   1.000
_cell.length_c   1.000
_cell.angle_alpha   90.00
_cell.angle_beta   90.00
_cell.angle_gamma   90.00
#
_symmetry.space_group_name_H-M   'P 1'
#
loop_
_entity.id
_entity.type
_entity.pdbx_description
1 polymer ?
#
loop_
_entity_poly.entity_id
_entity_poly.type
_entity_poly.pdbx_seq_one_letter_code
_entity_poly.pdbx_strand_id
1 'polypeptide(L)'
;MNKFKPIKVIGNLSIGSDISEKLPTDEYEFNFSEKYISGTVSIFFEQDYYNKNQIFVLKNGKLFSKLMQECYGMEYFLTNDINSYLISVNWYVIEILFKNE
;
A
#
# COMPACT_ATOMS: atom_id res chain seq x y z
N MET A 1 15.28 -7.56 10.67
CA MET A 1 15.10 -6.13 11.02
C MET A 1 13.79 -5.68 10.42
N ASN A 2 12.79 -5.33 11.24
CA ASN A 2 11.47 -4.88 10.75
C ASN A 2 11.59 -3.44 10.27
N LYS A 3 11.72 -3.23 8.95
CA LYS A 3 11.87 -1.89 8.33
C LYS A 3 10.64 -1.01 8.56
N PHE A 4 9.46 -1.61 8.62
CA PHE A 4 8.19 -0.96 8.91
C PHE A 4 7.43 -1.76 9.98
N LYS A 5 6.58 -1.09 10.76
CA LYS A 5 5.74 -1.70 11.80
C LYS A 5 4.31 -1.16 11.72
N PRO A 6 3.52 -1.60 10.73
CA PRO A 6 2.13 -1.16 10.61
C PRO A 6 1.32 -1.56 11.85
N ILE A 7 0.41 -0.68 12.28
CA ILE A 7 -0.44 -0.90 13.45
C ILE A 7 -1.59 -1.89 13.19
N LYS A 8 -2.04 -1.99 11.93
CA LYS A 8 -3.11 -2.92 11.52
C LYS A 8 -2.74 -3.61 10.23
N VAL A 9 -2.72 -4.94 10.27
CA VAL A 9 -2.40 -5.80 9.11
C VAL A 9 -3.59 -6.65 8.65
N ILE A 10 -4.76 -6.48 9.29
CA ILE A 10 -6.05 -7.08 8.93
C ILE A 10 -7.13 -6.03 9.21
N GLY A 11 -8.06 -5.83 8.29
CA GLY A 11 -9.22 -4.95 8.38
C GLY A 11 -8.87 -3.48 8.61
N ASN A 12 -9.03 -2.63 7.60
CA ASN A 12 -8.61 -1.23 7.65
C ASN A 12 -7.10 -1.14 7.85
N LEU A 13 -6.35 -1.70 6.90
CA LEU A 13 -4.90 -1.73 6.90
C LEU A 13 -4.31 -0.34 7.18
N SER A 14 -3.39 -0.26 8.14
CA SER A 14 -2.86 1.03 8.59
C SER A 14 -1.43 0.90 9.09
N ILE A 15 -0.63 1.88 8.72
CA ILE A 15 0.75 2.11 9.16
C ILE A 15 0.76 2.76 10.54
N GLY A 16 -0.04 3.81 10.74
CA GLY A 16 -0.17 4.53 12.01
C GLY A 16 -0.18 6.05 11.86
N SER A 17 -1.19 6.68 12.47
CA SER A 17 -1.57 8.07 12.23
C SER A 17 -0.50 9.13 12.48
N ASP A 18 0.41 8.86 13.40
CA ASP A 18 1.32 9.88 13.96
C ASP A 18 2.68 9.89 13.24
N ILE A 19 2.91 8.89 12.38
CA ILE A 19 4.19 8.67 11.70
C ILE A 19 4.07 8.70 10.18
N SER A 20 2.85 8.66 9.63
CA SER A 20 2.59 8.64 8.19
C SER A 20 1.94 9.93 7.70
N GLU A 21 2.28 10.36 6.50
CA GLU A 21 1.48 11.31 5.73
C GLU A 21 0.15 10.67 5.31
N LYS A 22 -0.89 11.49 5.11
CA LYS A 22 -2.25 11.02 4.82
C LYS A 22 -2.83 11.70 3.59
N LEU A 23 -3.46 10.92 2.72
CA LEU A 23 -4.25 11.40 1.59
C LEU A 23 -5.68 10.83 1.67
N PRO A 24 -6.69 11.58 1.20
CA PRO A 24 -8.07 11.12 1.18
C PRO A 24 -8.25 9.99 0.15
N THR A 25 -8.89 8.89 0.53
CA THR A 25 -9.08 7.74 -0.38
C THR A 25 -9.99 8.10 -1.56
N ASP A 26 -11.10 8.80 -1.32
CA ASP A 26 -12.10 9.16 -2.35
C ASP A 26 -11.51 9.86 -3.59
N GLU A 27 -10.45 10.65 -3.40
CA GLU A 27 -9.81 11.39 -4.50
C GLU A 27 -8.75 10.56 -5.26
N TYR A 28 -8.20 9.51 -4.62
CA TYR A 28 -6.96 8.89 -5.04
C TYR A 28 -7.03 7.36 -5.22
N GLU A 29 -8.04 6.66 -4.70
CA GLU A 29 -8.13 5.18 -4.67
C GLU A 29 -7.72 4.49 -5.98
N PHE A 30 -8.25 4.94 -7.11
CA PHE A 30 -8.02 4.32 -8.42
C PHE A 30 -7.13 5.14 -9.35
N ASN A 31 -6.45 6.18 -8.84
CA ASN A 31 -5.49 6.97 -9.63
C ASN A 31 -4.17 7.25 -8.91
N PHE A 32 -4.05 6.85 -7.64
CA PHE A 32 -2.89 7.10 -6.81
C PHE A 32 -1.62 6.51 -7.43
N SER A 33 -1.65 5.22 -7.77
CA SER A 33 -0.45 4.56 -8.28
C SER A 33 0.00 5.12 -9.62
N GLU A 34 -0.96 5.52 -10.47
CA GLU A 34 -0.66 6.10 -11.78
C GLU A 34 0.14 7.39 -11.66
N LYS A 35 -0.21 8.23 -10.68
CA LYS A 35 0.41 9.55 -10.45
C LYS A 35 1.71 9.45 -9.65
N TYR A 36 1.75 8.62 -8.62
CA TYR A 36 2.78 8.71 -7.57
C TYR A 36 3.73 7.51 -7.51
N ILE A 37 3.39 6.41 -8.19
CA ILE A 37 4.16 5.17 -8.11
C ILE A 37 4.83 4.89 -9.45
N SER A 38 6.07 4.43 -9.41
CA SER A 38 6.81 4.01 -10.60
C SER A 38 7.70 2.82 -10.29
N GLY A 39 8.15 2.13 -11.34
CA GLY A 39 9.01 0.96 -11.21
C GLY A 39 8.29 -0.28 -10.72
N THR A 40 9.06 -1.22 -10.19
CA THR A 40 8.54 -2.47 -9.63
C THR A 40 8.07 -2.25 -8.21
N VAL A 41 6.88 -2.76 -7.91
CA VAL A 41 6.30 -2.69 -6.57
C VAL A 41 5.96 -4.08 -6.05
N SER A 42 6.12 -4.25 -4.75
CA SER A 42 5.63 -5.39 -3.99
C SER A 42 4.36 -4.98 -3.27
N ILE A 43 3.33 -5.79 -3.40
CA ILE A 43 2.00 -5.59 -2.84
C ILE A 43 1.74 -6.70 -1.82
N PHE A 44 1.18 -6.31 -0.70
CA PHE A 44 0.73 -7.20 0.35
C PHE A 44 -0.73 -6.88 0.63
N PHE A 45 -1.61 -7.87 0.50
CA PHE A 45 -2.98 -7.72 0.98
C PHE A 45 -3.01 -7.93 2.51
N GLU A 46 -4.20 -8.09 3.08
CA GLU A 46 -4.33 -8.46 4.49
C GLU A 46 -3.41 -9.63 4.86
N GLN A 47 -2.77 -9.56 6.01
CA GLN A 47 -1.86 -10.59 6.52
C GLN A 47 -2.60 -11.45 7.54
N ASP A 48 -3.76 -11.95 7.13
CA ASP A 48 -4.57 -12.89 7.90
C ASP A 48 -4.01 -14.33 7.79
N TYR A 49 -4.75 -15.32 8.30
CA TYR A 49 -4.30 -16.71 8.26
C TYR A 49 -4.11 -17.23 6.82
N TYR A 50 -4.88 -16.76 5.85
CA TYR A 50 -4.89 -17.28 4.48
C TYR A 50 -3.82 -16.61 3.60
N ASN A 51 -3.62 -15.30 3.78
CA ASN A 51 -2.79 -14.46 2.91
C ASN A 51 -1.42 -14.13 3.51
N LYS A 52 -1.12 -14.66 4.70
CA LYS A 52 0.15 -14.43 5.40
C LYS A 52 1.36 -14.69 4.51
N ASN A 53 2.28 -13.73 4.46
CA ASN A 53 3.53 -13.79 3.69
C ASN A 53 3.33 -13.95 2.17
N GLN A 54 2.12 -13.77 1.65
CA GLN A 54 1.89 -13.71 0.22
C GLN A 54 2.25 -12.32 -0.31
N ILE A 55 3.02 -12.30 -1.39
CA ILE A 55 3.51 -11.08 -2.01
C ILE A 55 3.15 -11.12 -3.49
N PHE A 56 2.47 -10.10 -3.96
CA PHE A 56 2.23 -9.88 -5.38
C PHE A 56 3.23 -8.85 -5.91
N VAL A 57 3.92 -9.15 -7.00
CA VAL A 57 4.94 -8.26 -7.58
C VAL A 57 4.45 -7.77 -8.93
N LEU A 58 4.41 -6.44 -9.08
CA LEU A 58 4.03 -5.79 -10.34
C LEU A 58 5.21 -4.98 -10.87
N LYS A 59 5.68 -5.29 -12.08
CA LYS A 59 6.83 -4.62 -12.71
C LYS A 59 6.58 -3.16 -13.07
N ASN A 60 5.32 -2.79 -13.26
CA ASN A 60 4.91 -1.43 -13.58
C ASN A 60 3.84 -0.98 -12.58
N GLY A 61 4.29 -0.41 -11.45
CA GLY A 61 3.43 0.05 -10.37
C GLY A 61 2.40 1.10 -10.79
N LYS A 62 2.60 1.83 -11.89
CA LYS A 62 1.61 2.77 -12.42
C LYS A 62 0.27 2.11 -12.76
N LEU A 63 0.30 0.84 -13.16
CA LEU A 63 -0.89 0.10 -13.55
C LEU A 63 -1.70 -0.43 -12.36
N PHE A 64 -1.18 -0.30 -11.14
CA PHE A 64 -1.74 -1.01 -9.99
C PHE A 64 -3.15 -0.53 -9.60
N SER A 65 -3.37 0.78 -9.52
CA SER A 65 -4.68 1.37 -9.22
C SER A 65 -5.74 0.96 -10.23
N LYS A 66 -5.38 0.83 -11.52
CA LYS A 66 -6.31 0.32 -12.55
C LYS A 66 -6.65 -1.15 -12.33
N LEU A 67 -5.67 -1.98 -11.92
CA LEU A 67 -5.92 -3.39 -11.58
C LEU A 67 -6.87 -3.50 -10.37
N MET A 68 -6.66 -2.68 -9.35
CA MET A 68 -7.54 -2.62 -8.17
C MET A 68 -8.96 -2.18 -8.54
N GLN A 69 -9.12 -1.21 -9.44
CA GLN A 69 -10.41 -0.77 -9.95
C GLN A 69 -11.22 -1.92 -10.57
N GLU A 70 -10.59 -2.74 -11.41
CA GLU A 70 -11.24 -3.90 -12.06
C GLU A 70 -11.55 -5.05 -11.09
N CYS A 71 -10.82 -5.13 -9.97
CA CYS A 71 -11.00 -6.16 -8.95
C CYS A 71 -11.87 -5.72 -7.77
N TYR A 72 -12.37 -4.48 -7.76
CA TYR A 72 -13.03 -3.86 -6.61
C TYR A 72 -12.19 -3.97 -5.31
N GLY A 73 -10.85 -3.97 -5.46
CA GLY A 73 -9.91 -4.14 -4.36
C GLY A 73 -9.53 -2.79 -3.75
N MET A 74 -9.55 -2.69 -2.41
CA MET A 74 -9.39 -1.40 -1.71
C MET A 74 -8.52 -1.44 -0.45
N GLU A 75 -8.03 -2.62 -0.05
CA GLU A 75 -7.17 -2.76 1.12
C GLU A 75 -5.87 -3.47 0.77
N TYR A 76 -4.77 -2.73 0.78
CA TYR A 76 -3.44 -3.28 0.51
C TYR A 76 -2.33 -2.40 1.08
N PHE A 77 -1.17 -3.02 1.28
CA PHE A 77 0.10 -2.34 1.40
C PHE A 77 0.86 -2.41 0.08
N LEU A 78 1.67 -1.38 -0.20
CA LEU A 78 2.64 -1.40 -1.29
C LEU A 78 3.97 -0.75 -0.90
N THR A 79 5.06 -1.29 -1.45
CA THR A 79 6.43 -0.78 -1.31
C THR A 79 7.21 -1.00 -2.60
N ASN A 80 8.31 -0.28 -2.77
CA ASN A 80 9.27 -0.54 -3.86
C ASN A 80 10.28 -1.65 -3.48
N ASP A 81 11.07 -2.06 -4.46
CA ASP A 81 12.12 -3.08 -4.34
C ASP A 81 13.16 -2.79 -3.23
N ILE A 82 13.53 -1.54 -3.05
CA ILE A 82 14.51 -1.13 -2.02
C ILE A 82 13.88 -0.91 -0.63
N ASN A 83 12.55 -0.96 -0.52
CA ASN A 83 11.77 -0.66 0.68
C ASN A 83 12.06 0.76 1.24
N SER A 84 12.05 1.78 0.37
CA SER A 84 12.25 3.19 0.76
C SER A 84 10.96 3.86 1.23
N TYR A 85 9.80 3.26 1.00
CA TYR A 85 8.51 3.70 1.54
C TYR A 85 7.62 2.51 1.84
N LEU A 86 6.63 2.68 2.71
CA LEU A 86 5.47 1.81 2.83
C LEU A 86 4.23 2.66 2.66
N ILE A 87 3.30 2.18 1.84
CA ILE A 87 2.00 2.82 1.65
C ILE A 87 0.94 1.82 2.07
N SER A 88 -0.06 2.28 2.81
CA SER A 88 -1.27 1.55 3.11
C SER A 88 -2.43 2.26 2.45
N VAL A 89 -3.26 1.52 1.73
CA VAL A 89 -4.53 2.00 1.21
C VAL A 89 -5.62 1.22 1.91
N ASN A 90 -6.57 1.93 2.49
CA ASN A 90 -7.82 1.38 3.01
C ASN A 90 -9.00 2.27 2.60
N TRP A 91 -10.22 1.87 2.97
CA TRP A 91 -11.46 2.56 2.63
C TRP A 91 -11.57 4.02 3.11
N TYR A 92 -10.73 4.45 4.06
CA TYR A 92 -10.83 5.75 4.70
C TYR A 92 -9.65 6.67 4.42
N VAL A 93 -8.46 6.10 4.27
CA VAL A 93 -7.23 6.87 4.13
C VAL A 93 -6.15 6.10 3.38
N ILE A 94 -5.37 6.84 2.61
CA ILE A 94 -4.05 6.40 2.11
C ILE A 94 -3.00 6.94 3.08
N GLU A 95 -2.25 6.04 3.71
CA GLU A 95 -1.14 6.37 4.61
C GLU A 95 0.19 6.12 3.91
N ILE A 96 1.11 7.09 3.97
CA ILE A 96 2.43 7.02 3.34
C ILE A 96 3.50 7.22 4.40
N LEU A 97 4.40 6.25 4.52
CA LEU A 97 5.56 6.33 5.40
C LEU A 97 6.83 6.21 4.57
N PHE A 98 7.59 7.30 4.47
CA PHE A 98 8.92 7.30 3.91
C PHE A 98 9.93 6.79 4.93
N LYS A 99 10.92 6.05 4.47
CA LYS A 99 12.07 5.71 5.29
C LYS A 99 12.94 6.95 5.42
N ASN A 100 13.06 7.49 6.63
CA ASN A 100 14.12 8.42 6.96
C ASN A 100 15.45 7.67 6.92
N GLU A 101 16.45 8.21 6.22
CA GLU A 101 17.79 7.61 6.11
C GLU A 101 18.42 7.29 7.47
#